data_AF-A0A2V7UTC5-F1
#
_entry.id   AF-A0A2V7UTC5-F1
#
_cell.length_a   1.000
_cell.length_b   1.000
_cell.length_c   1.000
_cell.angle_alpha   90.00
_cell.angle_beta   90.00
_cell.angle_gamma   90.00
#
_symmetry.space_group_name_H-M   'P 1'
#
loop_
_entity.id
_entity.type
_entity.pdbx_description
1 polymer ?
#
loop_
_entity_poly.entity_id
_entity_poly.type
_entity_poly.pdbx_seq_one_letter_code
_entity_poly.pdbx_strand_id
1 'polypeptide(L)'
;MAQKRDLKATAAPPAAPPSKSAEAAIDAKRRPAADAPEGRASAAPRGDSLPAGEDEREASDRGRERPATPRDLADIDAWRRRIDAIDEQLMRLLNSRSACAVEIGKVKRALGLPVYSPEREAWILERVMRENPGPLDPTAVRRVFERIIDESRRLERMAVDKEGPAPKKE
;
A
#
# COMPACT_ATOMS: atom_id res chain seq x y z
N MET A 1 -38.02 11.58 -50.38
CA MET A 1 -36.74 11.23 -51.04
C MET A 1 -35.61 11.56 -50.08
N ALA A 2 -34.72 10.58 -49.85
CA ALA A 2 -33.30 10.66 -49.53
C ALA A 2 -32.78 11.72 -48.53
N GLN A 3 -31.85 11.46 -47.62
CA GLN A 3 -31.18 10.29 -47.01
C GLN A 3 -30.03 10.91 -46.18
N LYS A 4 -29.55 10.20 -45.14
CA LYS A 4 -28.17 10.24 -44.59
C LYS A 4 -27.85 11.49 -43.72
N ARG A 5 -27.23 11.41 -42.55
CA ARG A 5 -26.44 10.34 -41.89
C ARG A 5 -26.34 10.64 -40.39
N ASP A 6 -26.49 9.60 -39.59
CA ASP A 6 -26.00 9.48 -38.23
C ASP A 6 -24.49 9.75 -38.15
N LEU A 7 -24.06 10.53 -37.15
CA LEU A 7 -22.67 10.56 -36.69
C LEU A 7 -22.67 10.39 -35.16
N LYS A 8 -22.65 9.11 -34.79
CA LYS A 8 -22.39 8.58 -33.45
C LYS A 8 -20.92 8.86 -33.10
N ALA A 9 -20.66 9.86 -32.27
CA ALA A 9 -19.33 10.12 -31.71
C ALA A 9 -19.06 9.12 -30.58
N THR A 10 -18.49 7.98 -30.94
CA THR A 10 -17.89 7.00 -30.02
C THR A 10 -16.49 7.50 -29.65
N ALA A 11 -16.33 8.09 -28.48
CA ALA A 11 -15.03 8.45 -27.93
C ALA A 11 -14.31 7.17 -27.45
N ALA A 12 -13.29 6.75 -28.19
CA ALA A 12 -12.34 5.72 -27.77
C ALA A 12 -11.45 6.23 -26.62
N PRO A 13 -10.98 5.35 -25.71
CA PRO A 13 -10.17 5.75 -24.56
C PRO A 13 -8.74 6.16 -24.98
N PRO A 14 -8.09 7.11 -24.29
CA PRO A 14 -6.71 7.45 -24.58
C PRO A 14 -5.74 6.37 -24.09
N ALA A 15 -4.85 6.00 -25.00
CA ALA A 15 -3.76 5.04 -24.84
C ALA A 15 -2.71 5.47 -23.81
N ALA A 16 -2.04 4.49 -23.21
CA ALA A 16 -0.74 4.62 -22.54
C ALA A 16 0.22 3.57 -23.13
N PRO A 17 1.55 3.65 -22.92
CA PRO A 17 2.50 4.77 -23.15
C PRO A 17 3.70 4.28 -24.01
N PRO A 18 4.68 5.13 -24.40
CA PRO A 18 6.01 4.62 -24.74
C PRO A 18 6.98 4.65 -23.53
N SER A 19 7.60 3.49 -23.29
CA SER A 19 8.84 3.26 -22.52
C SER A 19 10.04 3.95 -23.20
N LYS A 20 11.19 4.32 -22.60
CA LYS A 20 12.11 3.63 -21.67
C LYS A 20 13.32 4.56 -21.35
N SER A 21 14.18 4.14 -20.41
CA SER A 21 15.58 4.56 -20.08
C SER A 21 15.70 5.52 -18.87
N ALA A 22 16.47 5.26 -17.79
CA ALA A 22 17.68 4.45 -17.57
C ALA A 22 17.76 3.94 -16.09
N GLU A 23 18.14 2.67 -15.83
CA GLU A 23 19.43 2.19 -15.23
C GLU A 23 19.66 2.57 -13.75
N ALA A 24 20.09 1.74 -12.79
CA ALA A 24 20.81 0.47 -12.76
C ALA A 24 20.52 -0.27 -11.42
N ALA A 25 20.22 -1.57 -11.42
CA ALA A 25 21.12 -2.67 -11.05
C ALA A 25 21.67 -2.68 -9.60
N ILE A 26 21.12 -3.57 -8.77
CA ILE A 26 21.91 -4.40 -7.84
C ILE A 26 21.32 -5.81 -7.78
N ASP A 27 22.23 -6.75 -7.56
CA ASP A 27 22.32 -8.03 -8.24
C ASP A 27 21.80 -9.22 -7.42
N ALA A 28 21.56 -10.29 -8.17
CA ALA A 28 21.18 -11.66 -7.90
C ALA A 28 21.44 -12.25 -6.49
N LYS A 29 20.41 -12.98 -6.01
CA LYS A 29 20.60 -14.40 -5.69
C LYS A 29 19.34 -15.22 -5.95
N ARG A 30 19.35 -15.92 -7.08
CA ARG A 30 18.38 -16.95 -7.47
C ARG A 30 19.07 -18.30 -7.33
N ARG A 31 18.50 -19.22 -6.55
CA ARG A 31 18.59 -20.68 -6.80
C ARG A 31 17.23 -21.32 -6.51
N PRO A 32 16.73 -22.21 -7.39
CA PRO A 32 15.42 -22.86 -7.25
C PRO A 32 15.50 -24.26 -6.60
N ALA A 33 14.29 -24.80 -6.39
CA ALA A 33 13.86 -25.98 -5.65
C ALA A 33 14.37 -27.37 -6.10
N ALA A 34 14.23 -28.35 -5.20
CA ALA A 34 14.01 -29.78 -5.43
C ALA A 34 13.43 -30.35 -4.11
N ASP A 35 12.14 -30.68 -4.00
CA ASP A 35 11.40 -31.86 -4.49
C ASP A 35 11.89 -33.20 -3.88
N ALA A 36 10.97 -33.87 -3.19
CA ALA A 36 11.17 -35.11 -2.44
C ALA A 36 11.05 -36.35 -3.36
N PRO A 37 11.48 -37.54 -2.90
CA PRO A 37 10.44 -38.54 -2.62
C PRO A 37 10.73 -39.49 -1.44
N GLU A 38 9.65 -40.17 -1.07
CA GLU A 38 9.43 -41.09 0.05
C GLU A 38 10.06 -42.49 -0.12
N GLY A 39 10.32 -43.15 1.02
CA GLY A 39 9.90 -44.54 1.25
C GLY A 39 11.00 -45.61 1.43
N ARG A 40 11.20 -46.10 2.66
CA ARG A 40 10.61 -47.36 3.20
C ARG A 40 11.35 -47.87 4.46
N ALA A 41 10.57 -48.54 5.29
CA ALA A 41 10.78 -48.97 6.67
C ALA A 41 11.76 -50.13 6.89
N SER A 42 12.23 -50.33 8.14
CA SER A 42 11.92 -51.53 8.95
C SER A 42 12.64 -51.57 10.32
N ALA A 43 11.91 -52.13 11.30
CA ALA A 43 12.35 -52.90 12.49
C ALA A 43 12.67 -52.18 13.82
N ALA A 44 11.78 -52.41 14.80
CA ALA A 44 12.00 -52.28 16.24
C ALA A 44 12.79 -53.50 16.80
N PRO A 45 13.28 -53.46 18.07
CA PRO A 45 12.45 -53.97 19.15
C PRO A 45 12.54 -53.20 20.49
N ARG A 46 11.67 -53.62 21.40
CA ARG A 46 11.32 -53.05 22.71
C ARG A 46 12.46 -53.17 23.74
N GLY A 47 12.49 -52.22 24.67
CA GLY A 47 13.18 -52.34 25.94
C GLY A 47 12.60 -51.32 26.94
N ASP A 48 11.86 -51.80 27.93
CA ASP A 48 11.56 -51.06 29.15
C ASP A 48 12.87 -50.68 29.84
N SER A 49 13.02 -49.40 30.18
CA SER A 49 13.72 -48.91 31.39
C SER A 49 13.73 -47.38 31.37
N LEU A 50 12.85 -46.77 32.16
CA LEU A 50 13.13 -45.45 32.72
C LEU A 50 14.25 -45.63 33.77
N PRO A 51 15.25 -44.75 33.77
CA PRO A 51 15.62 -44.13 35.02
C PRO A 51 15.52 -42.60 34.93
N ALA A 52 15.05 -42.06 36.05
CA ALA A 52 14.98 -40.65 36.37
C ALA A 52 16.36 -39.95 36.29
N GLY A 53 16.33 -38.65 36.03
CA GLY A 53 17.36 -37.73 36.51
C GLY A 53 18.28 -37.13 35.45
N GLU A 54 17.72 -36.38 34.49
CA GLU A 54 18.46 -35.31 33.79
C GLU A 54 17.57 -34.05 33.69
N ASP A 55 17.01 -33.65 34.83
CA ASP A 55 16.70 -32.25 35.08
C ASP A 55 18.02 -31.48 35.27
N GLU A 56 18.04 -30.22 34.81
CA GLU A 56 19.01 -29.16 35.15
C GLU A 56 20.25 -28.92 34.25
N ARG A 57 20.17 -29.12 32.92
CA ARG A 57 21.20 -28.53 32.01
C ARG A 57 20.69 -27.70 30.83
N GLU A 58 19.40 -27.39 30.75
CA GLU A 58 18.82 -26.64 29.62
C GLU A 58 18.33 -25.21 29.92
N ALA A 59 18.61 -24.63 31.09
CA ALA A 59 17.93 -23.40 31.52
C ALA A 59 18.81 -22.16 31.79
N SER A 60 20.06 -22.07 31.30
CA SER A 60 20.94 -20.93 31.64
C SER A 60 21.24 -19.91 30.51
N ASP A 61 20.75 -20.10 29.28
CA ASP A 61 21.07 -19.17 28.17
C ASP A 61 19.84 -18.45 27.56
N ARG A 62 18.70 -18.45 28.27
CA ARG A 62 17.56 -17.61 27.89
C ARG A 62 17.83 -16.16 28.30
N GLY A 63 18.44 -15.41 27.37
CA GLY A 63 18.16 -14.00 27.16
C GLY A 63 18.77 -13.06 28.19
N ARG A 64 20.09 -13.01 28.31
CA ARG A 64 20.75 -11.83 28.86
C ARG A 64 20.78 -10.75 27.77
N GLU A 65 19.67 -10.03 27.61
CA GLU A 65 19.61 -8.87 26.71
C GLU A 65 20.78 -7.93 27.03
N ARG A 66 21.64 -7.66 26.05
CA ARG A 66 22.74 -6.72 26.24
C ARG A 66 22.11 -5.36 26.54
N PRO A 67 22.48 -4.68 27.65
CA PRO A 67 21.94 -3.37 27.93
C PRO A 67 22.28 -2.43 26.77
N ALA A 68 21.28 -1.69 26.30
CA ALA A 68 21.45 -0.72 25.22
C ALA A 68 22.57 0.26 25.59
N THR A 69 23.48 0.48 24.65
CA THR A 69 24.56 1.43 24.84
C THR A 69 24.06 2.86 24.61
N PRO A 70 24.72 3.89 25.19
CA PRO A 70 24.40 5.28 24.88
C PRO A 70 24.45 5.60 23.37
N ARG A 71 25.26 4.85 22.61
CA ARG A 71 25.32 4.96 21.15
C ARG A 71 24.06 4.43 20.49
N ASP A 72 23.53 3.30 20.93
CA ASP A 72 22.28 2.72 20.39
C ASP A 72 21.10 3.68 20.59
N LEU A 73 21.05 4.34 21.75
CA LEU A 73 20.04 5.36 22.04
C LEU A 73 20.18 6.60 21.14
N ALA A 74 21.42 7.07 20.93
CA ALA A 74 21.69 8.18 20.02
C ALA A 74 21.32 7.84 18.56
N ASP A 75 21.56 6.60 18.11
CA ASP A 75 21.17 6.12 16.78
C ASP A 75 19.64 6.07 16.64
N ILE A 76 18.91 5.60 17.66
CA ILE A 76 17.43 5.63 17.67
C ILE A 76 16.91 7.07 17.55
N ASP A 77 17.48 8.01 18.31
CA ASP A 77 17.05 9.40 18.28
C ASP A 77 17.33 10.06 16.92
N ALA A 78 18.43 9.70 16.27
CA ALA A 78 18.72 10.15 14.90
C ALA A 78 17.67 9.66 13.90
N TRP A 79 17.26 8.39 13.99
CA TRP A 79 16.19 7.83 13.14
C TRP A 79 14.84 8.46 13.42
N ARG A 80 14.51 8.74 14.69
CA ARG A 80 13.26 9.43 15.06
C ARG A 80 13.20 10.83 14.46
N ARG A 81 14.27 11.62 14.56
CA ARG A 81 14.32 12.96 13.90
C ARG A 81 14.15 12.87 12.40
N ARG A 82 14.67 11.82 11.77
CA ARG A 82 14.46 11.58 10.33
C ARG A 82 12.99 11.25 10.03
N ILE A 83 12.33 10.46 10.89
CA ILE A 83 10.90 10.17 10.78
C ILE A 83 10.09 11.46 10.91
N ASP A 84 10.37 12.30 11.92
CA ASP A 84 9.67 13.56 12.14
C ASP A 84 9.73 14.46 10.88
N ALA A 85 10.91 14.58 10.27
CA ALA A 85 11.10 15.35 9.04
C ALA A 85 10.36 14.77 7.82
N ILE A 86 10.17 13.45 7.77
CA ILE A 86 9.36 12.78 6.74
C ILE A 86 7.88 13.02 7.01
N ASP A 87 7.45 12.92 8.26
CA ASP A 87 6.05 13.12 8.66
C ASP A 87 5.57 14.55 8.36
N GLU A 88 6.43 15.55 8.56
CA GLU A 88 6.15 16.92 8.12
C GLU A 88 5.91 17.01 6.60
N GLN A 89 6.70 16.29 5.79
CA GLN A 89 6.53 16.25 4.34
C GLN A 89 5.23 15.53 3.96
N LEU A 90 4.93 14.41 4.61
CA LEU A 90 3.68 13.68 4.44
C LEU A 90 2.49 14.57 4.72
N MET A 91 2.50 15.32 5.83
CA MET A 91 1.42 16.25 6.18
C MET A 91 1.22 17.33 5.12
N ARG A 92 2.30 17.91 4.58
CA ARG A 92 2.20 18.90 3.50
C ARG A 92 1.60 18.30 2.22
N LEU A 93 2.02 17.09 1.86
CA LEU A 93 1.52 16.39 0.67
C LEU A 93 0.05 15.97 0.82
N LEU A 94 -0.34 15.46 2.00
CA LEU A 94 -1.72 15.09 2.31
C LEU A 94 -2.64 16.31 2.29
N ASN A 95 -2.23 17.43 2.88
CA ASN A 95 -3.01 18.67 2.81
C ASN A 95 -3.17 19.18 1.38
N SER A 96 -2.09 19.12 0.58
CA SER A 96 -2.15 19.51 -0.84
C SER A 96 -3.11 18.63 -1.64
N ARG A 97 -3.07 17.31 -1.42
CA ARG A 97 -4.00 16.35 -2.03
C ARG A 97 -5.44 16.63 -1.61
N SER A 98 -5.66 16.92 -0.33
CA SER A 98 -6.99 17.27 0.21
C SER A 98 -7.54 18.56 -0.37
N ALA A 99 -6.69 19.58 -0.60
CA ALA A 99 -7.09 20.80 -1.29
C ALA A 99 -7.57 20.52 -2.72
N CYS A 100 -6.86 19.65 -3.46
CA CYS A 100 -7.32 19.20 -4.78
C CYS A 100 -8.69 18.52 -4.72
N ALA A 101 -8.93 17.68 -3.71
CA ALA A 101 -10.22 17.00 -3.54
C ALA A 101 -11.38 17.99 -3.29
N VAL A 102 -11.14 19.05 -2.50
CA VAL A 102 -12.11 20.12 -2.28
C VAL A 102 -12.46 20.83 -3.59
N GLU A 103 -11.46 21.20 -4.40
CA GLU A 103 -11.70 21.85 -5.69
C GLU A 103 -12.43 20.93 -6.67
N ILE A 104 -12.10 19.64 -6.71
CA ILE A 104 -12.84 18.64 -7.49
C ILE A 104 -14.31 18.60 -7.06
N GLY A 105 -14.59 18.65 -5.75
CA GLY A 105 -15.95 18.67 -5.21
C GLY A 105 -16.76 19.86 -5.73
N LYS A 106 -16.18 21.06 -5.74
CA LYS A 106 -16.82 22.27 -6.30
C LYS A 106 -17.15 22.11 -7.79
N VAL A 107 -16.21 21.56 -8.57
CA VAL A 107 -16.41 21.30 -10.00
C VAL A 107 -17.52 20.27 -10.22
N LYS A 108 -17.49 19.14 -9.50
CA LYS A 108 -18.52 18.10 -9.61
C LYS A 108 -19.90 18.62 -9.23
N ARG A 109 -20.00 19.44 -8.19
CA ARG A 109 -21.23 20.13 -7.79
C ARG A 109 -21.77 21.02 -8.93
N ALA A 110 -20.93 21.85 -9.52
CA ALA A 110 -21.32 22.73 -10.63
C ALA A 110 -21.81 21.94 -11.87
N LEU A 111 -21.34 20.70 -12.01
CA LEU A 111 -21.73 19.77 -13.09
C LEU A 111 -22.85 18.78 -12.69
N GLY A 112 -23.31 18.79 -11.43
CA GLY A 112 -24.27 17.81 -10.93
C GLY A 112 -23.75 16.37 -10.89
N LEU A 113 -22.44 16.17 -10.80
CA LEU A 113 -21.80 14.85 -10.80
C LEU A 113 -21.71 14.23 -9.40
N PRO A 114 -21.79 12.90 -9.28
CA PRO A 114 -21.65 12.22 -7.99
C PRO A 114 -20.22 12.32 -7.45
N VAL A 115 -20.10 12.50 -6.14
CA VAL A 115 -18.80 12.52 -5.45
C VAL A 115 -18.11 11.15 -5.53
N TYR A 116 -18.87 10.06 -5.34
CA TYR A 116 -18.32 8.72 -5.39
C TYR A 116 -17.98 8.30 -6.83
N SER A 117 -16.75 7.82 -7.04
CA SER A 117 -16.24 7.42 -8.35
C SER A 117 -15.41 6.13 -8.23
N PRO A 118 -16.05 4.95 -8.14
CA PRO A 118 -15.39 3.68 -7.83
C PRO A 118 -14.28 3.32 -8.83
N GLU A 119 -14.50 3.54 -10.13
CA GLU A 119 -13.51 3.29 -11.17
C GLU A 119 -12.24 4.11 -10.96
N ARG A 120 -12.40 5.37 -10.53
CA ARG A 120 -11.26 6.25 -10.24
C ARG A 120 -10.52 5.78 -8.99
N GLU A 121 -11.22 5.37 -7.95
CA GLU A 121 -10.60 4.85 -6.72
C GLU A 121 -9.81 3.56 -7.00
N ALA A 122 -10.39 2.62 -7.75
CA ALA A 122 -9.74 1.37 -8.16
C ALA A 122 -8.47 1.65 -8.97
N TRP A 123 -8.53 2.55 -9.96
CA TRP A 123 -7.38 2.94 -10.76
C TRP A 123 -6.24 3.55 -9.92
N ILE A 124 -6.57 4.38 -8.92
CA ILE A 124 -5.56 4.96 -8.01
C ILE A 124 -4.87 3.82 -7.24
N LEU A 125 -5.64 2.89 -6.67
CA LEU A 125 -5.11 1.77 -5.88
C LEU A 125 -4.21 0.86 -6.72
N GLU A 126 -4.64 0.48 -7.91
CA GLU A 126 -3.83 -0.32 -8.84
C GLU A 126 -2.51 0.38 -9.20
N ARG A 127 -2.59 1.67 -9.51
CA ARG A 127 -1.41 2.45 -9.88
C ARG A 127 -0.39 2.50 -8.73
N VAL A 128 -0.82 2.84 -7.51
CA VAL A 128 0.11 2.98 -6.38
C VAL A 128 0.70 1.66 -5.94
N MET A 129 -0.04 0.55 -6.09
CA MET A 129 0.49 -0.79 -5.85
C MET A 129 1.54 -1.17 -6.90
N ARG A 130 1.30 -0.86 -8.18
CA ARG A 130 2.23 -1.15 -9.29
C ARG A 130 3.50 -0.30 -9.24
N GLU A 131 3.36 0.96 -8.83
CA GLU A 131 4.46 1.95 -8.85
C GLU A 131 5.21 2.03 -7.52
N ASN A 132 4.91 1.21 -6.52
CA ASN A 132 5.57 1.21 -5.21
C ASN A 132 7.01 0.63 -5.31
N PRO A 133 8.06 1.46 -5.15
CA PRO A 133 9.45 0.99 -5.16
C PRO A 133 9.95 0.64 -3.74
N GLY A 134 9.10 0.81 -2.72
CA GLY A 134 9.49 0.84 -1.32
C GLY A 134 9.33 -0.50 -0.60
N PRO A 135 9.77 -0.55 0.67
CA PRO A 135 9.74 -1.76 1.49
C PRO A 135 8.32 -2.17 1.94
N LEU A 136 7.30 -1.35 1.68
CA LEU A 136 5.92 -1.68 1.99
C LEU A 136 5.41 -2.75 1.02
N ASP A 137 4.76 -3.79 1.54
CA ASP A 137 4.10 -4.77 0.70
C ASP A 137 2.84 -4.16 0.02
N PRO A 138 2.36 -4.72 -1.10
CA PRO A 138 1.19 -4.18 -1.82
C PRO A 138 -0.08 -4.06 -0.97
N THR A 139 -0.27 -4.94 0.02
CA THR A 139 -1.42 -4.91 0.92
C THR A 139 -1.31 -3.74 1.90
N ALA A 140 -0.11 -3.47 2.43
CA ALA A 140 0.13 -2.30 3.26
C ALA A 140 -0.10 -0.99 2.51
N VAL A 141 0.42 -0.88 1.27
CA VAL A 141 0.18 0.29 0.42
C VAL A 141 -1.32 0.51 0.19
N ARG A 142 -2.05 -0.56 -0.16
CA ARG A 142 -3.50 -0.50 -0.35
C ARG A 142 -4.21 0.08 0.88
N ARG A 143 -3.97 -0.47 2.08
CA ARG A 143 -4.64 -0.03 3.31
C ARG A 143 -4.42 1.46 3.60
N VAL A 144 -3.19 1.94 3.38
CA VAL A 144 -2.87 3.37 3.58
C VAL A 144 -3.62 4.24 2.57
N PHE A 145 -3.56 3.88 1.29
CA PHE A 145 -4.20 4.68 0.24
C PHE A 145 -5.72 4.65 0.30
N GLU A 146 -6.34 3.55 0.72
CA GLU A 146 -7.79 3.50 0.99
C GLU A 146 -8.19 4.56 2.01
N ARG A 147 -7.42 4.73 3.10
CA ARG A 147 -7.69 5.76 4.12
C ARG A 147 -7.49 7.18 3.61
N ILE A 148 -6.48 7.40 2.78
CA ILE A 148 -6.25 8.71 2.15
C ILE A 148 -7.39 9.05 1.18
N ILE A 149 -7.88 8.07 0.41
CA ILE A 149 -9.02 8.23 -0.51
C ILE A 149 -10.30 8.52 0.28
N ASP A 150 -10.57 7.77 1.36
CA ASP A 150 -11.73 7.96 2.23
C ASP A 150 -11.83 9.39 2.75
N GLU A 151 -10.72 9.92 3.28
CA GLU A 151 -10.70 11.27 3.85
C GLU A 151 -10.85 12.34 2.79
N SER A 152 -10.21 12.17 1.63
CA SER A 152 -10.39 13.11 0.51
C SER A 152 -11.83 13.14 0.00
N ARG A 153 -12.48 11.97 -0.10
CA ARG A 153 -13.89 11.85 -0.48
C ARG A 153 -14.82 12.49 0.56
N ARG A 154 -14.48 12.40 1.86
CA ARG A 154 -15.19 13.09 2.93
C ARG A 154 -15.12 14.61 2.75
N LEU A 155 -13.92 15.16 2.51
CA LEU A 155 -13.74 16.59 2.27
C LEU A 155 -14.44 17.07 0.99
N GLU A 156 -14.41 16.26 -0.06
CA GLU A 156 -15.12 16.51 -1.31
C GLU A 156 -16.64 16.63 -1.08
N ARG A 157 -17.25 15.68 -0.34
CA ARG A 157 -18.67 15.76 0.06
C ARG A 157 -18.99 17.03 0.84
N MET A 158 -18.15 17.37 1.82
CA MET A 158 -18.34 18.59 2.62
C MET A 158 -18.29 19.85 1.75
N ALA A 159 -17.49 19.88 0.69
CA ALA A 159 -17.45 20.99 -0.27
C ALA A 159 -18.72 21.05 -1.13
N VAL A 160 -19.25 19.89 -1.53
CA VAL A 160 -20.54 19.81 -2.23
C VAL A 160 -21.69 20.27 -1.34
N ASP A 161 -21.69 19.94 -0.05
CA ASP A 161 -22.80 20.23 0.87
C ASP A 161 -22.83 21.68 1.39
N LYS A 162 -21.67 22.28 1.69
CA LYS A 162 -21.56 23.60 2.35
C LYS A 162 -22.15 24.77 1.56
N GLU A 163 -22.25 24.67 0.25
CA GLU A 163 -22.68 25.80 -0.60
C GLU A 163 -24.19 25.78 -0.96
N GLY A 164 -25.03 24.92 -0.37
CA GLY A 164 -26.49 24.84 -0.65
C GLY A 164 -26.83 24.07 -1.95
N PRO A 165 -28.06 24.03 -2.48
CA PRO A 165 -28.32 23.29 -3.73
C PRO A 165 -27.68 23.97 -4.96
N ALA A 166 -27.11 23.17 -5.87
CA ALA A 166 -26.58 23.67 -7.14
C ALA A 166 -27.69 24.33 -7.98
N PRO A 167 -27.40 25.41 -8.74
CA PRO A 167 -28.38 26.01 -9.64
C PRO A 167 -28.81 24.97 -10.67
N LYS A 168 -30.11 24.68 -10.73
CA LYS A 168 -30.69 23.89 -11.82
C LYS A 168 -30.48 24.68 -13.11
N LYS A 169 -29.79 24.09 -14.09
CA LYS A 169 -29.80 24.63 -15.45
C LYS A 169 -31.18 24.33 -16.03
N GLU A 170 -32.00 25.36 -16.16
CA GLU A 170 -33.27 25.36 -16.93
C GLU A 170 -33.00 25.37 -18.44
#